data_AF-A0A538CDQ6-F1
#
_entry.id   AF-A0A538CDQ6-F1
#
_cell.length_a   1.000
_cell.length_b   1.000
_cell.length_c   1.000
_cell.angle_alpha   90.00
_cell.angle_beta   90.00
_cell.angle_gamma   90.00
#
_symmetry.space_group_name_H-M   'P 1'
#
loop_
_entity.id
_entity.type
_entity.pdbx_description
1 polymer ?
#
loop_
_entity_poly.entity_id
_entity_poly.type
_entity_poly.pdbx_seq_one_letter_code
_entity_poly.pdbx_strand_id
1 'polypeptide(L)' 'MELDDLKIDSDSPEYHWTLTGTNTGAGGTGRPVRISGFEQWTMSSEGLIAASLGSYDAADWDRQVNTEP' A
#
# COMPACT_ATOMS: atom_id res chain seq x y z
N MET A 1 -3.18 4.56 8.20
CA MET A 1 -3.34 3.36 7.36
C MET A 1 -4.62 2.70 7.80
N GLU A 2 -5.45 2.36 6.84
CA GLU A 2 -6.76 1.75 7.00
C GLU A 2 -6.70 0.36 6.35
N LEU A 3 -7.26 -0.64 7.02
CA LEU A 3 -7.53 -1.96 6.46
C LEU A 3 -8.86 -1.86 5.71
N ASP A 4 -8.82 -2.11 4.40
CA ASP A 4 -10.02 -2.07 3.55
C ASP A 4 -10.64 -3.46 3.41
N ASP A 5 -9.80 -4.49 3.19
CA ASP A 5 -10.23 -5.88 3.01
C ASP A 5 -9.09 -6.87 3.33
N LEU A 6 -9.45 -8.09 3.73
CA LEU A 6 -8.52 -9.19 3.96
C LEU A 6 -9.05 -10.46 3.30
N LYS A 7 -8.41 -10.86 2.19
CA LYS A 7 -8.78 -12.07 1.46
C LYS A 7 -7.89 -13.22 1.90
N ILE A 8 -8.47 -14.24 2.54
CA ILE A 8 -7.74 -15.37 3.13
C ILE A 8 -8.05 -16.68 2.40
N ASP A 9 -9.05 -16.69 1.52
CA ASP A 9 -9.50 -17.87 0.78
C ASP A 9 -8.66 -18.19 -0.46
N SER A 10 -7.72 -17.33 -0.83
CA SER A 10 -6.74 -17.56 -1.89
C SER A 10 -5.53 -18.37 -1.43
N ASP A 11 -4.83 -19.00 -2.37
CA ASP A 11 -3.53 -19.66 -2.12
C ASP A 11 -2.45 -18.68 -1.60
N SER A 12 -2.72 -17.37 -1.69
CA SER A 12 -1.85 -16.31 -1.22
C SER A 12 -2.71 -15.16 -0.67
N PRO A 13 -2.82 -15.03 0.67
CA PRO A 13 -3.68 -14.03 1.29
C PRO A 13 -3.33 -12.60 0.86
N GLU A 14 -4.34 -11.75 0.73
CA GLU A 14 -4.18 -10.35 0.36
C GLU A 14 -4.69 -9.41 1.45
N TYR A 15 -3.84 -8.47 1.88
CA TYR A 15 -4.19 -7.37 2.78
C TYR A 15 -4.35 -6.09 1.97
N HIS A 16 -5.59 -5.63 1.78
CA HIS A 16 -5.93 -4.42 1.03
C HIS A 16 -6.00 -3.23 1.99
N TRP A 17 -5.39 -2.12 1.59
CA TRP A 17 -5.21 -0.97 2.48
C TRP A 17 -5.34 0.35 1.75
N THR A 18 -5.65 1.38 2.55
CA THR A 18 -5.55 2.78 2.17
C THR A 18 -4.69 3.58 3.15
N LEU A 19 -3.73 4.33 2.63
CA LEU A 19 -2.89 5.27 3.37
C LEU A 19 -3.26 6.70 2.99
N THR A 20 -3.54 7.52 4.01
CA THR A 20 -3.72 8.97 3.87
C THR A 20 -2.66 9.69 4.68
N GLY A 21 -2.05 10.73 4.12
CA GLY A 21 -0.98 11.47 4.79
C GLY A 21 -0.53 12.69 3.99
N THR A 22 0.69 13.15 4.28
CA THR A 22 1.34 14.26 3.58
C THR A 22 2.73 13.83 3.15
N ASN A 23 3.12 14.12 1.90
CA ASN A 23 4.41 13.74 1.35
C ASN A 23 5.54 14.63 1.90
N THR A 24 5.95 14.40 3.14
CA THR A 24 6.91 15.24 3.89
C THR A 24 8.28 14.59 4.11
N GLY A 25 8.54 13.42 3.53
CA GLY A 25 9.87 12.77 3.57
C GLY A 25 10.95 13.61 2.87
N ALA A 26 12.20 13.14 2.91
CA ALA A 26 13.28 13.80 2.17
C ALA A 26 12.93 13.91 0.67
N GLY A 27 12.98 15.12 0.12
CA GLY A 27 12.55 15.40 -1.26
C GLY A 27 11.03 15.44 -1.46
N GLY A 28 10.24 15.40 -0.38
CA GLY A 28 8.79 15.42 -0.43
C GLY A 28 8.22 16.77 -0.86
N THR A 29 7.07 16.74 -1.52
CA THR A 29 6.41 17.92 -2.10
C THR A 29 5.49 18.66 -1.12
N GLY A 30 5.29 18.10 0.08
CA GLY A 30 4.36 18.64 1.07
C GLY A 30 2.88 18.46 0.69
N ARG A 31 2.58 17.76 -0.40
CA ARG A 31 1.21 17.54 -0.88
C ARG A 31 0.47 16.51 -0.03
N PRO A 32 -0.85 16.68 0.19
CA PRO A 32 -1.67 15.62 0.76
C PRO A 32 -1.72 14.44 -0.22
N VAL A 33 -1.67 13.24 0.31
CA VAL A 33 -1.75 12.00 -0.47
C VAL A 33 -2.79 11.07 0.13
N ARG A 34 -3.52 10.36 -0.74
CA ARG A 34 -4.36 9.21 -0.42
C ARG A 34 -4.07 8.11 -1.43
N ILE A 35 -3.30 7.12 -1.02
CA ILE A 35 -2.91 5.99 -1.87
C ILE A 35 -3.53 4.70 -1.35
N SER A 36 -3.89 3.81 -2.27
CA SER A 36 -4.39 2.48 -1.94
C SER A 36 -3.51 1.43 -2.61
N GLY A 37 -3.51 0.24 -2.02
CA GLY A 37 -2.73 -0.88 -2.51
C GLY A 37 -3.10 -2.16 -1.78
N PHE A 38 -2.34 -3.20 -2.06
CA PHE A 38 -2.47 -4.46 -1.35
C PHE A 38 -1.10 -5.09 -1.13
N GLU A 39 -1.03 -5.89 -0.08
CA GLU A 39 0.09 -6.79 0.15
C GLU A 39 -0.34 -8.23 -0.12
N GLN A 40 0.43 -8.93 -0.95
CA GLN A 40 0.27 -10.35 -1.15
C GLN A 40 1.23 -11.09 -0.19
N TRP A 41 0.67 -11.96 0.65
CA TRP A 41 1.42 -12.65 1.69
C TRP A 41 1.73 -14.10 1.30
N THR A 42 2.95 -14.51 1.60
CA THR A 42 3.34 -15.93 1.68
C THR A 42 3.37 -16.32 3.15
N MET A 43 2.62 -17.35 3.52
CA MET A 43 2.56 -17.84 4.89
C MET A 43 3.60 -18.95 5.12
N SER A 44 4.28 -18.90 6.26
CA SER A 44 5.16 -19.97 6.74
C SER A 44 4.35 -21.14 7.32
N SER A 45 5.02 -22.27 7.57
CA SER A 45 4.44 -23.42 8.27
C SER A 45 3.96 -23.11 9.68
N GLU A 46 4.50 -22.06 10.31
CA GLU A 46 4.13 -21.61 11.65
C GLU A 46 2.94 -20.65 11.65
N GLY A 47 2.36 -20.36 10.47
CA GLY A 47 1.24 -19.43 10.32
C GLY A 47 1.65 -17.96 10.41
N LEU A 48 2.93 -17.64 10.27
CA LEU A 48 3.46 -16.27 10.21
C LEU A 48 3.65 -15.83 8.76
N ILE A 49 3.57 -14.52 8.50
CA ILE A 49 3.93 -13.94 7.20
C ILE A 49 5.44 -14.15 6.98
N ALA A 50 5.79 -15.01 6.02
CA ALA A 50 7.18 -15.27 5.63
C ALA A 50 7.70 -14.24 4.63
N ALA A 51 6.81 -13.74 3.75
CA ALA A 51 7.09 -12.68 2.80
C ALA A 51 5.84 -11.84 2.55
N SER A 52 6.04 -10.54 2.33
CA SER A 52 5.00 -9.61 1.90
C SER A 52 5.48 -8.91 0.63
N LEU A 53 4.71 -9.04 -0.45
CA LEU A 53 4.92 -8.34 -1.72
C LEU A 53 3.85 -7.27 -1.89
N GLY A 54 4.27 -6.00 -1.80
CA GLY A 54 3.36 -4.86 -1.92
C GLY A 54 3.13 -4.44 -3.38
N SER A 55 1.90 -4.03 -3.67
CA SER A 55 1.50 -3.38 -4.91
C SER A 55 0.64 -2.15 -4.61
N TYR A 56 0.80 -1.09 -5.39
CA TYR A 56 0.04 0.15 -5.28
C TYR A 56 -0.13 0.79 -6.66
N ASP A 57 -1.08 1.71 -6.80
CA ASP A 57 -1.26 2.47 -8.04
C ASP A 57 -0.17 3.56 -8.17
N ALA A 58 0.88 3.24 -8.92
CA ALA A 58 1.98 4.17 -9.18
C ALA A 58 1.56 5.38 -10.03
N ALA A 59 0.59 5.23 -10.94
CA ALA A 59 0.13 6.34 -11.77
C ALA A 59 -0.67 7.35 -10.94
N ASP A 60 -1.49 6.86 -10.02
CA ASP A 60 -2.21 7.72 -9.08
C ASP A 60 -1.25 8.40 -8.08
N TRP A 61 -0.23 7.69 -7.58
CA TRP A 61 0.84 8.30 -6.80
C TRP A 61 1.52 9.44 -7.55
N ASP A 62 1.99 9.19 -8.78
CA ASP A 62 2.70 10.18 -9.59
C ASP A 62 1.84 11.41 -9.85
N ARG A 63 0.54 11.22 -10.12
CA ARG A 63 -0.44 12.30 -10.27
C ARG A 63 -0.53 13.16 -9.01
N GLN A 64 -0.56 12.55 -7.82
CA GLN A 64 -0.71 13.26 -6.55
C GLN A 64 0.54 14.03 -6.14
N VAL A 65 1.74 13.50 -6.41
CA VAL A 65 2.99 14.14 -5.97
C VAL A 65 3.56 15.14 -6.99
N ASN A 66 3.35 14.93 -8.29
CA ASN A 66 3.97 15.72 -9.35
C ASN A 66 3.07 16.81 -9.95
N THR A 67 1.91 17.11 -9.36
CA THR A 67 1.10 18.25 -9.86
C THR A 67 1.92 19.53 -9.72
N GLU A 68 1.93 20.41 -10.73
CA GLU A 68 2.46 21.77 -10.54
C GLU A 68 1.56 22.56 -9.56
N PRO A 69 2.10 23.52 -8.79
CA PRO A 69 1.30 24.38 -7.91
C PRO A 69 0.18 25.13 -8.65
#